data_AF-A0A9X0ALE1-F1
#
_entry.id   AF-A0A9X0ALE1-F1
#
_cell.length_a   1.000
_cell.length_b   1.000
_cell.length_c   1.000
_cell.angle_alpha   90.00
_cell.angle_beta   90.00
_cell.angle_gamma   90.00
#
_symmetry.space_group_name_H-M   'P 1'
#
loop_
_entity.id
_entity.type
_entity.pdbx_description
1 polymer ?
#
loop_
_entity_poly.entity_id
_entity_poly.type
_entity_poly.pdbx_seq_one_letter_code
_entity_poly.pdbx_strand_id
1 'polypeptide(L)'
;MSIYRNIFKTKLFAAPILYLKVPSQTIKFSVRAMSTSDQAMPLKKQFELLQEQYSACDIADALLKLKVPGAGFLPDLKPAFASTSSSPNKITVAPVSTVVFAPKNSTDLSNYPAANIPSDKHWVDLTVPESIVVITQPEGQNNAVLGGIMALRAQVLGAKGVIVSGRVRDLDELQATGIPYSLRLIGRNLMGLHRVLPLILELH
;
A
#
# COMPACT_ATOMS: atom_id res chain seq x y z
N MET A 1 -9.90 -15.51 -65.50
CA MET A 1 -9.07 -14.33 -65.85
C MET A 1 -9.59 -13.18 -65.01
N SER A 2 -9.00 -12.90 -63.86
CA SER A 2 -7.74 -12.16 -63.68
C SER A 2 -7.87 -10.69 -64.06
N ILE A 3 -7.16 -9.86 -63.30
CA ILE A 3 -6.66 -8.51 -63.63
C ILE A 3 -7.51 -7.37 -63.05
N TYR A 4 -7.22 -6.89 -61.83
CA TYR A 4 -6.22 -5.85 -61.48
C TYR A 4 -6.54 -4.44 -62.01
N ARG A 5 -6.66 -3.45 -61.11
CA ARG A 5 -5.73 -2.30 -60.91
C ARG A 5 -6.45 -1.15 -60.17
N ASN A 6 -6.01 -0.74 -58.97
CA ASN A 6 -4.94 0.26 -58.70
C ASN A 6 -5.38 1.68 -59.14
N ILE A 7 -5.18 2.81 -58.46
CA ILE A 7 -4.14 3.33 -57.56
C ILE A 7 -4.67 4.70 -57.05
N PHE A 8 -4.45 5.04 -55.78
CA PHE A 8 -4.00 6.37 -55.29
C PHE A 8 -3.85 6.24 -53.76
N LYS A 9 -2.72 5.71 -53.28
CA LYS A 9 -1.51 6.45 -52.83
C LYS A 9 -1.83 7.68 -51.97
N THR A 10 -1.55 7.58 -50.68
CA THR A 10 -0.62 8.49 -49.98
C THR A 10 0.00 7.80 -48.77
N LYS A 11 1.31 7.95 -48.64
CA LYS A 11 2.20 7.36 -47.64
C LYS A 11 2.12 8.15 -46.33
N LEU A 12 2.16 7.46 -45.19
CA LEU A 12 2.87 7.97 -44.02
C LEU A 12 3.58 6.81 -43.31
N PHE A 13 4.79 7.08 -42.88
CA PHE A 13 5.83 6.16 -42.47
C PHE A 13 5.43 5.29 -41.27
N ALA A 14 5.58 3.96 -41.41
CA ALA A 14 5.63 3.04 -40.29
C ALA A 14 7.10 2.89 -39.86
N ALA A 15 7.44 3.40 -38.68
CA ALA A 15 8.66 3.02 -37.97
C ALA A 15 8.33 1.85 -37.03
N PRO A 16 9.13 0.78 -36.98
CA PRO A 16 8.95 -0.29 -36.00
C PRO A 16 9.40 0.22 -34.62
N ILE A 17 8.45 0.39 -33.69
CA ILE A 17 8.78 0.59 -32.28
C ILE A 17 9.29 -0.75 -31.75
N LEU A 18 10.61 -0.82 -31.61
CA LEU A 18 11.34 -1.88 -30.94
C LEU A 18 10.85 -1.97 -29.48
N TYR A 19 10.07 -2.99 -29.15
CA TYR A 19 9.77 -3.32 -27.75
C TYR A 19 11.03 -3.94 -27.12
N LEU A 20 11.80 -3.12 -26.39
CA LEU A 20 12.82 -3.61 -25.48
C LEU A 20 12.13 -4.29 -24.28
N LYS A 21 12.05 -5.62 -24.36
CA LYS A 21 11.71 -6.52 -23.26
C LYS A 21 12.73 -6.31 -22.14
N VAL A 22 12.38 -5.56 -21.10
CA VAL A 22 13.21 -5.46 -19.89
C VAL A 22 13.12 -6.82 -19.18
N PRO A 23 14.24 -7.54 -18.97
CA PRO A 23 14.21 -8.82 -18.30
C PRO A 23 13.86 -8.62 -16.83
N SER A 24 12.81 -9.32 -16.38
CA SER A 24 12.45 -9.49 -14.97
C SER A 24 13.60 -10.20 -14.26
N GLN A 25 14.52 -9.44 -13.68
CA GLN A 25 15.51 -9.99 -12.77
C GLN A 25 14.84 -10.20 -11.42
N THR A 26 14.52 -11.45 -11.13
CA THR A 26 14.21 -11.90 -9.77
C THR A 26 15.46 -11.69 -8.93
N ILE A 27 15.49 -10.60 -8.14
CA ILE A 27 16.51 -10.41 -7.12
C ILE A 27 16.26 -11.48 -6.06
N LYS A 28 17.02 -12.58 -6.13
CA LYS A 28 17.17 -13.50 -5.02
C LYS A 28 17.95 -12.77 -3.94
N PHE A 29 17.27 -12.32 -2.89
CA PHE A 29 17.92 -11.91 -1.65
C PHE A 29 18.54 -13.17 -1.02
N SER A 30 19.81 -13.43 -1.35
CA SER A 30 20.64 -14.32 -0.55
C SER A 30 21.02 -13.54 0.70
N VAL A 31 20.22 -13.67 1.76
CA VAL A 31 20.64 -13.28 3.11
C VAL A 31 21.78 -14.23 3.46
N ARG A 32 23.02 -13.76 3.25
CA ARG A 32 24.19 -14.40 3.83
C ARG A 32 23.95 -14.33 5.34
N ALA A 33 23.72 -15.47 5.98
CA ALA A 33 23.67 -15.59 7.42
C ALA A 33 25.02 -15.09 7.96
N MET A 34 25.05 -13.82 8.37
CA MET A 34 26.21 -13.20 8.99
C MET A 34 26.20 -13.69 10.43
N SER A 35 27.18 -14.52 10.78
CA SER A 35 27.38 -15.02 12.13
C SER A 35 27.44 -13.83 13.10
N THR A 36 26.38 -13.61 13.84
CA THR A 36 26.38 -12.73 15.00
C THR A 36 26.00 -13.59 16.20
N SER A 37 26.87 -13.53 17.19
CA SER A 37 26.74 -14.14 18.51
C SER A 37 25.33 -14.08 19.08
N ASP A 38 24.71 -15.25 19.25
CA ASP A 38 23.81 -15.75 20.29
C ASP A 38 22.89 -14.86 21.14
N GLN A 39 22.57 -13.62 20.77
CA GLN A 39 21.44 -12.86 21.35
C GLN A 39 20.78 -11.98 20.28
N ALA A 40 19.98 -12.57 19.40
CA ALA A 40 19.10 -11.81 18.52
C ALA A 40 18.12 -11.01 19.40
N MET A 41 18.21 -9.68 19.36
CA MET A 41 17.34 -8.85 20.19
C MET A 41 15.86 -9.07 19.80
N PRO A 42 14.92 -9.08 20.76
CA PRO A 42 13.50 -9.24 20.43
C PRO A 42 13.01 -8.14 19.48
N LEU A 43 12.14 -8.50 18.51
CA LEU A 43 11.60 -7.58 17.50
C LEU A 43 10.97 -6.33 18.12
N LYS A 44 10.24 -6.50 19.22
CA LYS A 44 9.64 -5.39 19.98
C LYS A 44 10.69 -4.37 20.43
N LYS A 45 11.83 -4.85 20.93
CA LYS A 45 12.94 -4.00 21.37
C LYS A 45 13.59 -3.28 20.19
N GLN A 46 13.60 -3.88 18.98
CA GLN A 46 14.08 -3.20 17.77
C GLN A 46 13.20 -1.99 17.44
N PHE A 47 11.88 -2.16 17.51
CA PHE A 47 10.94 -1.07 17.25
C PHE A 47 11.04 0.04 18.30
N GLU A 48 11.17 -0.31 19.58
CA GLU A 48 11.39 0.67 20.65
C GLU A 48 12.65 1.50 20.40
N LEU A 49 13.78 0.86 20.07
CA LEU A 49 15.02 1.58 19.73
C LEU A 49 14.85 2.49 18.51
N LEU A 50 14.17 2.02 17.46
CA LEU A 50 13.92 2.82 16.27
C LEU A 50 13.06 4.05 16.58
N GLN A 51 12.03 3.90 17.40
CA GLN A 51 11.12 4.99 17.78
C GLN A 51 11.77 6.03 18.69
N GLU A 52 12.70 5.63 19.55
CA GLU A 52 13.33 6.52 20.54
C GLU A 52 14.55 7.25 20.00
N GLN A 53 15.32 6.62 19.09
CA GLN A 53 16.65 7.09 18.72
C GLN A 53 16.73 7.75 17.34
N TYR A 54 15.74 7.50 16.47
CA TYR A 54 15.81 7.90 15.07
C TYR A 54 14.54 8.61 14.62
N SER A 55 14.71 9.64 13.79
CA SER A 55 13.61 10.26 13.06
C SER A 55 13.30 9.50 11.77
N ALA A 56 12.18 9.81 11.13
CA ALA A 56 11.85 9.28 9.82
C ALA A 56 12.91 9.65 8.75
N CYS A 57 13.54 10.82 8.87
CA CYS A 57 14.62 11.26 7.98
C CYS A 57 15.90 10.43 8.18
N ASP A 58 16.27 10.14 9.43
CA ASP A 58 17.43 9.29 9.73
C ASP A 58 17.25 7.88 9.15
N ILE A 59 16.03 7.34 9.26
CA ILE A 59 15.66 6.05 8.67
C ILE A 59 15.77 6.11 7.14
N ALA A 60 15.26 7.18 6.50
CA ALA A 60 15.37 7.35 5.06
C ALA A 60 16.83 7.45 4.58
N ASP A 61 17.69 8.18 5.30
CA ASP A 61 19.12 8.29 5.00
C ASP A 61 19.84 6.94 5.12
N ALA A 62 19.49 6.15 6.13
CA ALA A 62 20.00 4.79 6.28
C ALA A 62 19.55 3.89 5.12
N LEU A 63 18.27 3.95 4.74
CA LEU A 63 17.71 3.19 3.61
C LEU A 63 18.36 3.58 2.27
N LEU A 64 18.67 4.86 2.09
CA LEU A 64 19.40 5.36 0.92
C LEU A 64 20.81 4.76 0.85
N LYS A 65 21.54 4.72 1.98
CA LYS A 65 22.87 4.08 2.08
C LYS A 65 22.79 2.58 1.80
N LEU A 66 21.70 1.93 2.21
CA LEU A 66 21.40 0.51 1.93
C LEU A 66 20.90 0.27 0.50
N LYS A 67 20.80 1.31 -0.34
CA LYS A 67 20.33 1.25 -1.73
C LYS A 67 18.90 0.74 -1.87
N VAL A 68 18.04 1.00 -0.88
CA VAL A 68 16.61 0.72 -0.98
C VAL A 68 15.96 1.73 -1.93
N PRO A 69 15.17 1.29 -2.93
CA PRO A 69 14.51 2.19 -3.87
C PRO A 69 13.66 3.24 -3.16
N GLY A 70 13.81 4.50 -3.57
CA GLY A 70 13.04 5.62 -3.02
C GLY A 70 13.27 5.87 -1.52
N ALA A 71 14.31 5.31 -0.91
CA ALA A 71 14.60 5.40 0.52
C ALA A 71 13.41 4.98 1.43
N GLY A 72 12.51 4.13 0.92
CA GLY A 72 11.29 3.73 1.63
C GLY A 72 10.24 4.82 1.79
N PHE A 73 10.37 5.95 1.09
CA PHE A 73 9.43 7.07 1.17
C PHE A 73 8.15 6.78 0.37
N LEU A 74 7.00 7.03 1.01
CA LEU A 74 5.69 6.96 0.37
C LEU A 74 5.20 8.39 0.04
N PRO A 75 5.29 8.84 -1.23
CA PRO A 75 4.88 10.18 -1.60
C PRO A 75 3.36 10.36 -1.52
N ASP A 76 2.93 11.62 -1.49
CA ASP A 76 1.53 12.07 -1.52
C ASP A 76 0.65 11.61 -0.34
N LEU A 77 1.26 11.10 0.73
CA LEU A 77 0.56 10.86 1.99
C LEU A 77 0.32 12.18 2.72
N LYS A 78 -0.94 12.49 2.96
CA LYS A 78 -1.37 13.59 3.81
C LYS A 78 -1.78 13.03 5.16
N PRO A 79 -1.10 13.39 6.26
CA PRO A 79 -1.60 13.11 7.60
C PRO A 79 -2.94 13.82 7.74
N ALA A 80 -4.03 13.07 7.91
CA ALA A 80 -5.33 13.67 8.18
C ALA A 80 -5.59 13.74 9.69
N PHE A 81 -4.98 12.84 10.45
CA PHE A 81 -4.97 12.91 11.91
C PHE A 81 -3.69 12.27 12.44
N ALA A 82 -2.88 13.08 13.13
CA ALA A 82 -1.84 12.58 14.02
C ALA A 82 -2.46 12.43 15.41
N SER A 83 -2.31 11.26 16.04
CA SER A 83 -2.79 11.05 17.40
C SER A 83 -2.28 12.16 18.33
N THR A 84 -3.16 12.69 19.16
CA THR A 84 -2.91 13.76 20.14
C THR A 84 -1.95 13.35 21.26
N SER A 85 -1.17 12.29 21.07
CA SER A 85 -0.05 11.94 21.95
C SER A 85 0.83 13.16 22.19
N SER A 86 1.21 13.37 23.44
CA SER A 86 1.88 14.55 24.02
C SER A 86 3.27 14.87 23.45
N SER A 87 3.68 14.22 22.37
CA SER A 87 4.96 14.37 21.69
C SER A 87 4.73 14.47 20.18
N PRO A 88 4.59 15.69 19.60
CA PRO A 88 4.32 15.90 18.17
C PRO A 88 5.42 15.37 17.23
N ASN A 89 6.56 14.90 17.76
CA ASN A 89 7.70 14.38 17.01
C ASN A 89 7.91 12.85 17.13
N LYS A 90 7.03 12.11 17.84
CA LYS A 90 7.22 10.66 18.00
C LYS A 90 6.78 9.92 16.74
N ILE A 91 7.72 9.28 16.06
CA ILE A 91 7.42 8.42 14.90
C ILE A 91 6.74 7.13 15.37
N THR A 92 5.79 6.63 14.58
CA THR A 92 5.18 5.30 14.81
C THR A 92 5.91 4.28 13.97
N VAL A 93 6.48 3.25 14.61
CA VAL A 93 7.16 2.13 13.95
C VAL A 93 6.44 0.85 14.32
N ALA A 94 5.98 0.11 13.32
CA ALA A 94 5.26 -1.15 13.48
C ALA A 94 5.37 -1.99 12.19
N PRO A 95 5.16 -3.31 12.26
CA PRO A 95 4.97 -4.15 11.08
C PRO A 95 3.82 -3.65 10.22
N VAL A 96 3.85 -3.96 8.93
CA VAL A 96 2.79 -3.58 7.99
C VAL A 96 1.88 -4.78 7.71
N SER A 97 0.57 -4.58 7.87
CA SER A 97 -0.46 -5.48 7.34
C SER A 97 -1.10 -4.81 6.12
N THR A 98 -1.06 -5.45 4.95
CA THR A 98 -1.53 -4.82 3.71
C THR A 98 -2.91 -5.33 3.33
N VAL A 99 -3.75 -4.44 2.78
CA VAL A 99 -5.05 -4.76 2.17
C VAL A 99 -5.09 -4.16 0.77
N VAL A 100 -5.01 -4.98 -0.27
CA VAL A 100 -5.12 -4.58 -1.67
C VAL A 100 -6.55 -4.84 -2.16
N PHE A 101 -7.21 -3.83 -2.68
CA PHE A 101 -8.50 -4.00 -3.32
C PHE A 101 -8.35 -4.27 -4.83
N ALA A 102 -9.17 -5.16 -5.38
CA ALA A 102 -9.21 -5.45 -6.81
C ALA A 102 -10.42 -4.76 -7.50
N PRO A 103 -10.28 -4.28 -8.76
CA PRO A 103 -11.40 -3.68 -9.48
C PRO A 103 -12.54 -4.68 -9.66
N LYS A 104 -13.77 -4.28 -9.36
CA LYS A 104 -14.93 -5.17 -9.45
C LYS A 104 -15.26 -5.60 -10.89
N ASN A 105 -15.11 -4.67 -11.84
CA ASN A 105 -15.58 -4.85 -13.22
C ASN A 105 -14.42 -5.08 -14.22
N SER A 106 -13.22 -5.42 -13.74
CA SER A 106 -12.10 -5.74 -14.64
C SER A 106 -12.10 -7.22 -14.99
N THR A 107 -11.95 -7.52 -16.28
CA THR A 107 -11.68 -8.88 -16.76
C THR A 107 -10.20 -9.25 -16.65
N ASP A 108 -9.32 -8.26 -16.46
CA ASP A 108 -7.90 -8.45 -16.23
C ASP A 108 -7.56 -8.14 -14.77
N LEU A 109 -7.29 -9.20 -14.01
CA LEU A 109 -6.80 -9.15 -12.63
C LEU A 109 -5.38 -9.71 -12.50
N SER A 110 -4.67 -9.89 -13.62
CA SER A 110 -3.33 -10.52 -13.63
C SER A 110 -2.28 -9.76 -12.80
N ASN A 111 -2.48 -8.44 -12.63
CA ASN A 111 -1.63 -7.58 -11.82
C ASN A 111 -1.99 -7.57 -10.32
N TYR A 112 -3.00 -8.34 -9.90
CA TYR A 112 -3.47 -8.39 -8.51
C TYR A 112 -3.15 -9.76 -7.90
N PRO A 113 -2.93 -9.82 -6.57
CA PRO A 113 -2.78 -11.11 -5.90
C PRO A 113 -4.05 -11.96 -6.02
N ALA A 114 -3.94 -13.26 -5.73
CA ALA A 114 -5.10 -14.14 -5.64
C ALA A 114 -5.90 -13.85 -4.36
N ALA A 115 -7.22 -13.77 -4.47
CA ALA A 115 -8.10 -13.48 -3.33
C ALA A 115 -7.90 -14.50 -2.21
N ASN A 116 -7.59 -14.00 -1.01
CA ASN A 116 -7.24 -14.82 0.14
C ASN A 116 -8.05 -14.47 1.41
N ILE A 117 -9.06 -13.60 1.29
CA ILE A 117 -9.97 -13.29 2.37
C ILE A 117 -11.07 -14.36 2.41
N PRO A 118 -11.27 -15.06 3.54
CA PRO A 118 -12.36 -16.02 3.69
C PRO A 118 -13.72 -15.38 3.41
N SER A 119 -14.63 -16.14 2.80
CA SER A 119 -15.95 -15.64 2.38
C SER A 119 -16.86 -15.25 3.55
N ASP A 120 -16.59 -15.77 4.73
CA ASP A 120 -17.32 -15.53 5.99
C ASP A 120 -16.74 -14.38 6.82
N LYS A 121 -15.62 -13.79 6.40
CA LYS A 121 -14.93 -12.72 7.14
C LYS A 121 -14.83 -11.44 6.34
N HIS A 122 -14.83 -10.33 7.08
CA HIS A 122 -14.44 -9.04 6.54
C HIS A 122 -12.93 -8.84 6.71
N TRP A 123 -12.29 -8.13 5.78
CA TRP A 123 -10.84 -7.87 5.84
C TRP A 123 -10.39 -7.21 7.15
N VAL A 124 -11.26 -6.42 7.77
CA VAL A 124 -10.94 -5.69 9.00
C VAL A 124 -10.84 -6.63 10.20
N ASP A 125 -11.56 -7.75 10.19
CA ASP A 125 -11.49 -8.76 11.24
C ASP A 125 -10.19 -9.58 11.18
N LEU A 126 -9.42 -9.41 10.10
CA LEU A 126 -8.08 -9.97 9.91
C LEU A 126 -6.97 -8.96 10.22
N THR A 127 -7.32 -7.82 10.85
CA THR A 127 -6.32 -6.84 11.29
C THR A 127 -5.31 -7.50 12.23
N VAL A 128 -4.04 -7.42 11.86
CA VAL A 128 -2.94 -7.93 12.69
C VAL A 128 -2.69 -6.94 13.83
N PRO A 129 -2.74 -7.36 15.11
CA PRO A 129 -2.44 -6.48 16.23
C PRO A 129 -1.02 -5.92 16.15
N GLU A 130 -0.81 -4.74 16.73
CA GLU A 130 0.48 -4.04 16.75
C GLU A 130 1.03 -3.69 15.35
N SER A 131 0.20 -3.67 14.31
CA SER A 131 0.59 -3.36 12.92
C SER A 131 0.04 -2.02 12.43
N ILE A 132 0.63 -1.48 11.36
CA ILE A 132 0.04 -0.42 10.54
C ILE A 132 -0.69 -1.08 9.37
N VAL A 133 -1.98 -0.78 9.24
CA VAL A 133 -2.80 -1.31 8.15
C VAL A 133 -2.62 -0.41 6.93
N VAL A 134 -2.12 -0.95 5.82
CA VAL A 134 -1.91 -0.22 4.56
C VAL A 134 -2.93 -0.70 3.54
N ILE A 135 -3.86 0.18 3.15
CA ILE A 135 -4.95 -0.12 2.23
C ILE A 135 -4.67 0.52 0.87
N THR A 136 -4.73 -0.27 -0.20
CA THR A 136 -4.58 0.21 -1.57
C THR A 136 -5.85 -0.06 -2.36
N GLN A 137 -6.42 0.98 -2.93
CA GLN A 137 -7.56 0.90 -3.84
C GLN A 137 -7.09 1.16 -5.28
N PRO A 138 -7.65 0.45 -6.28
CA PRO A 138 -7.30 0.73 -7.67
C PRO A 138 -7.88 2.07 -8.12
N GLU A 139 -7.31 2.64 -9.17
CA GLU A 139 -7.81 3.90 -9.71
C GLU A 139 -9.20 3.76 -10.36
N GLY A 140 -9.89 4.89 -10.53
CA GLY A 140 -11.21 4.94 -11.16
C GLY A 140 -12.36 4.36 -10.32
N GLN A 141 -12.09 3.92 -9.09
CA GLN A 141 -13.12 3.47 -8.17
C GLN A 141 -13.78 4.65 -7.47
N ASN A 142 -15.10 4.60 -7.29
CA ASN A 142 -15.87 5.68 -6.65
C ASN A 142 -16.10 5.45 -5.16
N ASN A 143 -16.01 4.21 -4.71
CA ASN A 143 -16.38 3.82 -3.35
C ASN A 143 -15.29 4.09 -2.34
N ALA A 144 -15.68 4.31 -1.09
CA ALA A 144 -14.71 4.30 0.01
C ALA A 144 -14.34 2.85 0.36
N VAL A 145 -13.05 2.64 0.69
CA VAL A 145 -12.52 1.37 1.20
C VAL A 145 -12.39 1.36 2.73
N LEU A 146 -12.41 2.54 3.36
CA LEU A 146 -12.38 2.73 4.80
C LEU A 146 -13.45 3.75 5.23
N GLY A 147 -14.10 3.49 6.36
CA GLY A 147 -14.98 4.43 7.07
C GLY A 147 -14.86 4.27 8.58
N GLY A 148 -15.62 5.04 9.36
CA GLY A 148 -15.53 5.10 10.82
C GLY A 148 -15.59 3.74 11.52
N ILE A 149 -16.64 2.95 11.24
CA ILE A 149 -16.82 1.61 11.83
C ILE A 149 -15.62 0.67 11.56
N MET A 150 -15.06 0.73 10.35
CA MET A 150 -13.93 -0.11 9.97
C MET A 150 -12.66 0.29 10.72
N ALA A 151 -12.42 1.59 10.84
CA ALA A 151 -11.28 2.09 11.59
C ALA A 151 -11.41 1.83 13.09
N LEU A 152 -12.62 1.97 13.65
CA LEU A 152 -12.90 1.62 15.04
C LEU A 152 -12.61 0.14 15.29
N ARG A 153 -13.04 -0.73 14.38
CA ARG A 153 -12.76 -2.17 14.48
C ARG A 153 -11.26 -2.46 14.40
N ALA A 154 -10.53 -1.85 13.47
CA ALA A 154 -9.08 -2.00 13.37
C ALA A 154 -8.36 -1.51 14.65
N GLN A 155 -8.81 -0.40 15.22
CA GLN A 155 -8.30 0.11 16.50
C GLN A 155 -8.55 -0.88 17.64
N VAL A 156 -9.78 -1.40 17.77
CA VAL A 156 -10.14 -2.39 18.80
C VAL A 156 -9.29 -3.67 18.67
N LEU A 157 -8.92 -4.04 17.44
CA LEU A 157 -8.02 -5.17 17.16
C LEU A 157 -6.52 -4.85 17.35
N GLY A 158 -6.18 -3.62 17.75
CA GLY A 158 -4.82 -3.22 18.12
C GLY A 158 -3.97 -2.67 16.98
N ALA A 159 -4.57 -2.20 15.89
CA ALA A 159 -3.81 -1.47 14.86
C ALA A 159 -3.18 -0.19 15.43
N LYS A 160 -1.91 0.07 15.08
CA LYS A 160 -1.16 1.28 15.48
C LYS A 160 -1.42 2.47 14.57
N GLY A 161 -1.94 2.23 13.38
CA GLY A 161 -2.28 3.26 12.41
C GLY A 161 -2.87 2.69 11.14
N VAL A 162 -3.47 3.55 10.33
CA VAL A 162 -4.01 3.17 9.03
C VAL A 162 -3.51 4.12 7.94
N ILE A 163 -2.97 3.56 6.87
CA ILE A 163 -2.55 4.30 5.68
C ILE A 163 -3.49 3.90 4.55
N VAL A 164 -4.12 4.86 3.89
CA VAL A 164 -5.07 4.58 2.80
C VAL A 164 -4.63 5.28 1.53
N SER A 165 -4.22 4.50 0.52
CA SER A 165 -4.14 4.95 -0.87
C SER A 165 -5.46 4.65 -1.55
N GLY A 166 -6.44 5.52 -1.36
CA GLY A 166 -7.84 5.21 -1.62
C GLY A 166 -8.80 6.30 -1.16
N ARG A 167 -10.09 6.01 -1.32
CA ARG A 167 -11.16 6.85 -0.80
C ARG A 167 -11.57 6.41 0.60
N VAL A 168 -11.88 7.40 1.42
CA VAL A 168 -12.33 7.25 2.79
C VAL A 168 -13.63 8.01 2.96
N ARG A 169 -14.53 7.50 3.80
CA ARG A 169 -15.79 8.15 4.19
C ARG A 169 -15.84 8.38 5.70
N ASP A 170 -16.82 9.14 6.14
CA ASP A 170 -17.14 9.32 7.56
C ASP A 170 -15.91 9.85 8.35
N LEU A 171 -15.30 10.95 7.86
CA LEU A 171 -14.04 11.49 8.39
C LEU A 171 -14.13 11.89 9.86
N ASP A 172 -15.27 12.40 10.29
CA ASP A 172 -15.50 12.78 11.69
C ASP A 172 -15.51 11.55 12.60
N GLU A 173 -16.16 10.46 12.17
CA GLU A 173 -16.15 9.18 12.89
C GLU A 173 -14.74 8.58 12.92
N LEU A 174 -14.04 8.64 11.79
CA LEU A 174 -12.66 8.16 11.67
C LEU A 174 -11.73 8.91 12.63
N GLN A 175 -11.85 10.23 12.71
CA GLN A 175 -11.11 11.06 13.66
C GLN A 175 -11.49 10.73 15.11
N ALA A 176 -12.78 10.52 15.38
CA ALA A 176 -13.26 10.17 16.73
C ALA A 176 -12.73 8.82 17.23
N THR A 177 -12.31 7.91 16.35
CA THR A 177 -11.63 6.67 16.78
C THR A 177 -10.30 6.95 17.47
N GLY A 178 -9.60 8.05 17.13
CA GLY A 178 -8.29 8.36 17.69
C GLY A 178 -7.13 7.50 17.16
N ILE A 179 -7.37 6.60 16.20
CA ILE A 179 -6.29 5.88 15.50
C ILE A 179 -5.55 6.86 14.56
N PRO A 180 -4.20 6.90 14.57
CA PRO A 180 -3.46 7.69 13.58
C PRO A 180 -3.80 7.24 12.15
N TYR A 181 -4.06 8.19 11.25
CA TYR A 181 -4.28 7.85 9.85
C TYR A 181 -3.75 8.88 8.84
N SER A 182 -3.28 8.35 7.72
CA SER A 182 -2.76 9.11 6.58
C SER A 182 -3.47 8.67 5.30
N LEU A 183 -3.78 9.63 4.42
CA LEU A 183 -4.43 9.33 3.16
C LEU A 183 -3.62 9.83 1.98
N ARG A 184 -3.62 9.02 0.94
CA ARG A 184 -3.32 9.41 -0.43
C ARG A 184 -4.61 9.30 -1.23
N LEU A 185 -5.18 10.45 -1.58
CA LEU A 185 -6.43 10.52 -2.33
C LEU A 185 -6.18 10.15 -3.79
N ILE A 186 -6.87 9.10 -4.25
CA ILE A 186 -6.90 8.70 -5.65
C ILE A 186 -8.20 9.24 -6.31
N GLY A 187 -8.05 10.24 -7.18
CA GLY A 187 -9.16 10.86 -7.94
C GLY A 187 -9.87 12.04 -7.25
N ARG A 188 -10.41 12.97 -8.06
CA ARG A 188 -10.93 14.30 -7.62
C ARG A 188 -12.39 14.33 -7.13
N ASN A 189 -13.15 13.25 -7.19
CA ASN A 189 -14.61 13.32 -7.02
C ASN A 189 -15.09 12.54 -5.80
N LEU A 190 -15.19 13.16 -4.63
CA LEU A 190 -15.93 12.63 -3.48
C LEU A 190 -17.36 12.27 -3.94
N MET A 191 -17.76 11.00 -3.87
CA MET A 191 -19.12 10.42 -3.92
C MET A 191 -19.14 9.07 -4.68
N GLY A 192 -19.78 8.05 -4.10
CA GLY A 192 -20.28 6.87 -4.84
C GLY A 192 -19.95 5.50 -4.21
N LEU A 193 -20.79 5.01 -3.31
CA LEU A 193 -20.71 3.68 -2.69
C LEU A 193 -20.97 2.54 -3.69
N HIS A 194 -19.97 1.70 -3.96
CA HIS A 194 -20.16 0.33 -4.49
C HIS A 194 -19.06 -0.61 -3.98
N ARG A 195 -19.42 -1.83 -3.60
CA ARG A 195 -18.54 -2.84 -2.96
C ARG A 195 -17.28 -3.15 -3.79
N VAL A 196 -16.12 -3.21 -3.15
CA VAL A 196 -14.83 -3.62 -3.74
C VAL A 196 -14.26 -4.78 -2.91
N LEU A 197 -13.58 -5.72 -3.57
CA LEU A 197 -13.03 -6.94 -2.98
C LEU A 197 -11.65 -6.67 -2.35
N PRO A 198 -11.45 -6.91 -1.05
CA PRO A 198 -10.14 -6.83 -0.39
C PRO A 198 -9.31 -8.11 -0.61
N LEU A 199 -7.98 -7.97 -0.62
CA LEU A 199 -6.95 -8.99 -0.58
C LEU A 199 -5.94 -8.59 0.50
N ILE A 200 -5.42 -9.51 1.31
CA ILE A 200 -4.36 -9.19 2.28
C ILE A 200 -3.05 -9.81 1.83
N LEU A 201 -1.92 -9.09 1.89
CA LEU A 201 -0.60 -9.72 1.81
C LEU A 201 -0.03 -9.81 3.23
N GLU A 202 0.12 -11.03 3.76
CA GLU A 202 0.88 -11.27 4.99
C GLU A 202 2.36 -11.44 4.66
N LEU A 203 3.21 -10.62 5.31
CA LEU A 203 4.65 -10.88 5.37
C LEU A 203 4.88 -11.92 6.47
N HIS A 204 5.33 -13.11 6.06
CA HIS A 204 5.93 -14.11 6.97
C HIS A 204 7.37 -13.71 7.29
#